data_AF-A0A7W3MXP2-F1
#
_entry.id   AF-A0A7W3MXP2-F1
#
_cell.length_a   1.000
_cell.length_b   1.000
_cell.length_c   1.000
_cell.angle_alpha   90.00
_cell.angle_beta   90.00
_cell.angle_gamma   90.00
#
_symmetry.space_group_name_H-M   'P 1'
#
loop_
_entity.id
_entity.type
_entity.pdbx_description
1 polymer ?
#
loop_
_entity_poly.entity_id
_entity_poly.type
_entity_poly.pdbx_seq_one_letter_code
_entity_poly.pdbx_strand_id
1 'polypeptide(L)'
;MTTMTRTPNTALLRLVLTHIEMHPHQWRQDMWRTDCGTAFCYAGWTVLLSGGRFAVEPDDPKIHYSTLVVPPGTDPTDTTAWRRIDEYAAELLGIPVDPTHRFAHPLFRPANTLDDLRRIVRQLCEGATS
;
A
#
# COMPACT_ATOMS: atom_id res chain seq x y z
N MET A 1 25.02 4.36 -4.51
CA MET A 1 23.82 3.54 -4.79
C MET A 1 22.97 4.31 -5.77
N THR A 2 22.90 3.85 -7.02
CA THR A 2 22.13 4.51 -8.07
C THR A 2 20.66 4.18 -7.84
N THR A 3 19.87 5.15 -7.37
CA THR A 3 18.42 5.02 -7.29
C THR A 3 17.92 4.86 -8.72
N MET A 4 17.58 3.63 -9.13
CA MET A 4 16.88 3.43 -10.39
C MET A 4 15.56 4.18 -10.28
N THR A 5 15.40 5.25 -11.06
CA THR A 5 14.17 6.04 -11.11
C THR A 5 13.06 5.14 -11.64
N ARG A 6 12.29 4.51 -10.74
CA ARG A 6 11.05 3.83 -11.12
C ARG A 6 10.05 4.90 -11.53
N THR A 7 9.49 4.76 -12.73
CA THR A 7 8.38 5.60 -13.16
C THR A 7 7.16 5.26 -12.32
N PRO A 8 6.52 6.25 -11.64
CA PRO A 8 5.33 5.99 -10.86
C PRO A 8 4.19 5.38 -11.70
N ASN A 9 3.51 4.39 -11.14
CA ASN A 9 2.30 3.82 -11.70
C ASN A 9 1.11 4.76 -11.43
N THR A 10 0.99 5.80 -12.28
CA THR A 10 -0.01 6.86 -12.12
C THR A 10 -1.44 6.35 -12.23
N ALA A 11 -1.67 5.28 -12.99
CA ALA A 11 -2.98 4.63 -13.09
C ALA A 11 -3.40 4.04 -11.73
N LEU A 12 -2.51 3.27 -11.08
CA LEU A 12 -2.80 2.69 -9.77
C LEU A 12 -2.90 3.76 -8.67
N LEU A 13 -2.03 4.77 -8.68
CA LEU A 13 -2.11 5.91 -7.75
C LEU A 13 -3.50 6.59 -7.81
N ARG A 14 -4.01 6.85 -9.01
CA ARG A 14 -5.33 7.46 -9.21
C ARG A 14 -6.46 6.52 -8.83
N LEU A 15 -6.35 5.23 -9.16
CA LEU A 15 -7.34 4.21 -8.82
C LEU A 15 -7.53 4.11 -7.29
N VAL A 16 -6.43 4.01 -6.54
CA VAL A 16 -6.48 3.91 -5.07
C VAL A 16 -7.06 5.18 -4.45
N LEU A 17 -6.65 6.36 -4.92
CA LEU A 17 -7.21 7.62 -4.42
C LEU A 17 -8.72 7.72 -4.71
N THR A 18 -9.13 7.40 -5.94
CA THR A 18 -10.55 7.39 -6.35
C THR A 18 -11.36 6.45 -5.47
N HIS A 19 -10.84 5.25 -5.18
CA HIS A 19 -11.50 4.29 -4.29
C HIS A 19 -11.71 4.86 -2.88
N ILE A 20 -10.68 5.46 -2.30
CA ILE A 20 -10.75 6.09 -0.97
C ILE A 20 -11.76 7.24 -0.95
N GLU A 21 -11.80 8.07 -2.00
CA GLU A 21 -12.73 9.19 -2.12
C GLU A 21 -14.19 8.73 -2.25
N MET A 22 -14.43 7.63 -2.96
CA MET A 22 -15.77 7.04 -3.14
C MET A 22 -16.24 6.26 -1.90
N HIS A 23 -15.31 5.76 -1.08
CA HIS A 23 -15.60 4.92 0.09
C HIS A 23 -14.87 5.42 1.35
N PRO A 24 -15.09 6.66 1.80
CA PRO A 24 -14.30 7.24 2.91
C PRO A 24 -14.49 6.49 4.24
N HIS A 25 -15.62 5.81 4.43
CA HIS A 25 -15.87 4.96 5.61
C HIS A 25 -15.02 3.68 5.64
N GLN A 26 -14.41 3.30 4.52
CA GLN A 26 -13.50 2.16 4.39
C GLN A 26 -12.03 2.59 4.39
N TRP A 27 -11.75 3.87 4.66
CA TRP A 27 -10.39 4.38 4.73
C TRP A 27 -9.99 4.70 6.17
N ARG A 28 -8.87 4.11 6.59
CA ARG A 28 -8.25 4.34 7.90
C ARG A 28 -6.74 4.46 7.72
N GLN A 29 -6.26 5.68 7.51
CA GLN A 29 -4.85 5.91 7.17
C GLN A 29 -3.87 5.44 8.26
N ASP A 30 -4.30 5.47 9.51
CA ASP A 30 -3.55 5.06 10.69
C ASP A 30 -3.42 3.54 10.86
N MET A 31 -4.15 2.75 10.05
CA MET A 31 -4.17 1.30 10.14
C MET A 31 -4.02 0.66 8.77
N TRP A 32 -3.08 -0.30 8.65
CA TRP A 32 -2.95 -1.10 7.44
C TRP A 32 -4.24 -1.81 7.07
N ARG A 33 -4.94 -2.31 8.09
CA ARG A 33 -6.22 -3.01 8.06
C ARG A 33 -6.89 -2.83 9.42
N THR A 34 -8.20 -2.60 9.47
CA THR A 34 -8.98 -2.64 10.72
C THR A 34 -9.23 -4.07 11.20
N ASP A 35 -9.54 -4.27 12.47
CA ASP A 35 -9.79 -5.60 13.05
C ASP A 35 -10.85 -6.41 12.28
N CYS A 36 -11.94 -5.75 11.87
CA CYS A 36 -13.00 -6.35 11.06
C CYS A 36 -12.63 -6.56 9.59
N GLY A 37 -11.51 -5.99 9.12
CA GLY A 37 -11.00 -6.16 7.76
C GLY A 37 -11.79 -5.42 6.68
N THR A 38 -12.56 -4.40 7.05
CA THR A 38 -13.41 -3.66 6.11
C THR A 38 -12.84 -2.29 5.76
N ALA A 39 -11.78 -1.84 6.45
CA ALA A 39 -11.13 -0.56 6.17
C ALA A 39 -9.60 -0.68 6.21
N PHE A 40 -8.95 0.11 5.35
CA PHE A 40 -7.52 0.02 5.10
C PHE A 40 -6.91 1.41 4.86
N CYS A 41 -5.61 1.57 5.09
CA CYS A 41 -4.87 2.75 4.66
C CYS A 41 -4.57 2.69 3.15
N TYR A 42 -3.92 3.73 2.63
CA TYR A 42 -3.55 3.80 1.21
C TYR A 42 -2.71 2.58 0.73
N ALA A 43 -1.76 2.10 1.52
CA ALA A 43 -0.96 0.92 1.15
C ALA A 43 -1.79 -0.36 1.14
N GLY A 44 -2.72 -0.52 2.09
CA GLY A 44 -3.64 -1.67 2.12
C GLY A 44 -4.54 -1.70 0.89
N TRP A 45 -5.13 -0.57 0.53
CA TRP A 45 -5.92 -0.46 -0.70
C TRP A 45 -5.09 -0.67 -1.97
N THR A 46 -3.83 -0.21 -1.99
CA THR A 46 -2.91 -0.46 -3.10
C THR A 46 -2.73 -1.96 -3.34
N VAL A 47 -2.49 -2.74 -2.29
CA VAL A 47 -2.31 -4.19 -2.39
C VAL A 47 -3.60 -4.87 -2.84
N LEU A 48 -4.73 -4.57 -2.20
CA LEU A 48 -6.00 -5.22 -2.50
C LEU A 48 -6.48 -4.93 -3.93
N LEU A 49 -6.40 -3.67 -4.38
CA LEU A 49 -6.81 -3.28 -5.73
C LEU A 49 -5.86 -3.81 -6.81
N SER A 50 -4.64 -4.19 -6.43
CA SER A 50 -3.70 -4.89 -7.33
C SER A 50 -3.90 -6.40 -7.35
N GLY A 51 -4.86 -6.94 -6.59
CA GLY A 51 -5.15 -8.37 -6.48
C GLY A 51 -4.31 -9.13 -5.46
N GLY A 52 -3.46 -8.43 -4.69
CA GLY A 52 -2.71 -9.02 -3.58
C GLY A 52 -3.60 -9.30 -2.38
N ARG A 53 -3.07 -10.02 -1.39
CA ARG A 53 -3.81 -10.44 -0.19
C ARG A 53 -2.98 -10.24 1.07
N PHE A 54 -3.64 -10.12 2.21
CA PHE A 54 -2.96 -10.17 3.51
C PHE A 54 -2.47 -11.59 3.79
N ALA A 55 -1.27 -11.69 4.35
CA ALA A 55 -0.71 -12.94 4.80
C ALA A 55 -1.53 -13.52 5.97
N VAL A 56 -1.64 -14.84 6.01
CA VAL A 56 -2.36 -15.59 7.05
C VAL A 56 -1.39 -16.58 7.67
N GLU A 57 -1.35 -16.64 9.00
CA GLU A 57 -0.46 -17.58 9.69
C GLU A 57 -0.82 -19.02 9.29
N PRO A 58 0.16 -19.89 8.97
CA PRO A 58 -0.13 -21.25 8.49
C PRO A 58 -0.87 -22.12 9.51
N ASP A 59 -0.53 -21.95 10.78
CA ASP A 59 -1.02 -22.79 11.89
C ASP A 59 -2.13 -22.12 12.72
N ASP A 60 -2.48 -20.86 12.42
CA ASP A 60 -3.56 -20.10 13.04
C ASP A 60 -4.24 -19.27 11.95
N PRO A 61 -5.52 -19.49 11.58
CA PRO A 61 -6.16 -18.78 10.47
C PRO A 61 -6.34 -17.28 10.71
N LYS A 62 -5.76 -16.72 11.77
CA LYS A 62 -5.63 -15.29 11.97
C LYS A 62 -4.72 -14.70 10.90
N ILE A 63 -5.21 -13.61 10.33
CA ILE A 63 -4.38 -12.70 9.55
C ILE A 63 -3.22 -12.28 10.45
N HIS A 64 -2.01 -12.37 9.91
CA HIS A 64 -0.83 -12.03 10.69
C HIS A 64 -0.97 -10.58 11.17
N TYR A 65 -0.83 -10.36 12.48
CA TYR A 65 -0.83 -9.02 13.07
C TYR A 65 0.32 -8.15 12.54
N SER A 66 1.33 -8.76 11.91
CA SER A 66 2.39 -8.07 11.22
C SER A 66 1.91 -7.63 9.83
N THR A 67 2.54 -6.57 9.35
CA THR A 67 2.16 -5.80 8.17
C THR A 67 2.47 -6.54 6.87
N LEU A 68 2.13 -7.83 6.76
CA LEU A 68 2.56 -8.72 5.70
C LEU A 68 1.44 -9.06 4.70
N VAL A 69 1.85 -9.17 3.44
CA VAL A 69 0.99 -9.41 2.29
C VAL A 69 1.67 -10.36 1.31
N VAL A 70 0.87 -10.95 0.43
CA VAL A 70 1.34 -11.80 -0.67
C VAL A 70 0.89 -11.23 -2.02
N PRO A 71 1.64 -11.49 -3.11
CA PRO A 71 1.23 -11.13 -4.46
C PRO A 71 -0.05 -11.82 -4.95
N PRO A 72 -0.66 -11.34 -6.04
CA PRO A 72 -1.78 -12.01 -6.69
C PRO A 72 -1.43 -13.45 -7.09
N GLY A 73 -2.36 -14.37 -6.83
CA GLY A 73 -2.20 -15.79 -7.20
C GLY A 73 -1.32 -16.61 -6.25
N THR A 74 -0.77 -15.99 -5.21
CA THR A 74 0.00 -16.67 -4.17
C THR A 74 -0.91 -17.13 -3.03
N ASP A 75 -0.60 -18.30 -2.45
CA ASP A 75 -1.24 -18.77 -1.23
C ASP A 75 -0.92 -17.83 -0.06
N PRO A 76 -1.91 -17.22 0.63
CA PRO A 76 -1.64 -16.34 1.76
C PRO A 76 -0.93 -17.02 2.94
N THR A 77 -0.93 -18.35 3.03
CA THR A 77 -0.16 -19.10 4.04
C THR A 77 1.26 -19.43 3.62
N ASP A 78 1.68 -19.13 2.38
CA ASP A 78 3.06 -19.32 1.93
C ASP A 78 3.97 -18.25 2.52
N THR A 79 4.60 -18.59 3.65
CA THR A 79 5.50 -17.70 4.41
C THR A 79 6.72 -17.25 3.60
N THR A 80 7.11 -18.00 2.56
CA THR A 80 8.25 -17.65 1.71
C THR A 80 7.95 -16.50 0.76
N ALA A 81 6.67 -16.23 0.52
CA ALA A 81 6.20 -15.17 -0.35
C ALA A 81 5.71 -13.91 0.41
N TRP A 82 5.80 -13.92 1.74
CA TRP A 82 5.37 -12.79 2.56
C TRP A 82 6.25 -11.56 2.33
N ARG A 83 5.59 -10.41 2.18
CA ARG A 83 6.24 -9.11 1.96
C ARG A 83 5.66 -8.08 2.90
N ARG A 84 6.49 -7.13 3.34
CA ARG A 84 5.98 -5.94 4.06
C ARG A 84 5.07 -5.12 3.14
N ILE A 85 3.92 -4.73 3.67
CA ILE A 85 2.85 -4.06 2.93
C ILE A 85 3.29 -2.71 2.35
N ASP A 86 4.09 -1.95 3.10
CA ASP A 86 4.57 -0.63 2.67
C ASP A 86 5.61 -0.76 1.56
N GLU A 87 6.53 -1.71 1.68
CA GLU A 87 7.53 -2.01 0.65
C GLU A 87 6.87 -2.57 -0.62
N TYR A 88 5.91 -3.49 -0.47
CA TYR A 88 5.20 -4.06 -1.61
C TYR A 88 4.30 -3.04 -2.30
N ALA A 89 3.57 -2.21 -1.54
CA ALA A 89 2.78 -1.12 -2.10
C ALA A 89 3.65 -0.09 -2.82
N ALA A 90 4.82 0.27 -2.26
CA ALA A 90 5.76 1.17 -2.94
C ALA A 90 6.21 0.60 -4.29
N GLU A 91 6.51 -0.70 -4.34
CA GLU A 91 6.86 -1.39 -5.58
C GLU A 91 5.73 -1.35 -6.61
N LEU A 92 4.50 -1.70 -6.22
CA LEU A 92 3.32 -1.68 -7.11
C LEU A 92 3.04 -0.28 -7.66
N LEU A 93 3.25 0.74 -6.84
CA LEU A 93 3.07 2.15 -7.22
C LEU A 93 4.26 2.72 -8.00
N GLY A 94 5.36 1.98 -8.15
CA GLY A 94 6.56 2.47 -8.81
C GLY A 94 7.20 3.68 -8.12
N ILE A 95 7.05 3.79 -6.79
CA ILE A 95 7.64 4.89 -5.99
C ILE A 95 8.87 4.40 -5.23
N PRO A 96 9.85 5.27 -4.94
CA PRO A 96 11.05 4.87 -4.24
C PRO A 96 10.74 4.44 -2.81
N VAL A 97 11.43 3.40 -2.35
CA VAL A 97 11.45 3.00 -0.94
C VAL A 97 12.55 3.80 -0.25
N ASP A 98 12.20 4.51 0.81
CA ASP A 98 13.18 5.14 1.69
C ASP A 98 13.50 4.17 2.86
N PRO A 99 14.69 3.56 2.88
CA PRO A 99 15.07 2.60 3.91
C PRO A 99 15.32 3.26 5.28
N THR A 100 15.40 4.59 5.35
CA THR A 100 15.64 5.34 6.60
C THR A 100 14.35 5.68 7.34
N HIS A 101 13.20 5.53 6.69
CA HIS A 101 11.91 5.84 7.26
C HIS A 101 11.20 4.59 7.78
N ARG A 102 10.41 4.75 8.86
CA ARG A 102 9.54 3.70 9.40
C ARG A 102 8.53 3.16 8.38
N PHE A 103 8.17 4.00 7.41
CA PHE A 103 7.29 3.67 6.29
C PHE A 103 8.06 3.84 4.99
N ALA A 104 7.90 2.91 4.07
CA ALA A 104 8.60 2.92 2.78
C ALA A 104 8.49 4.25 2.00
N HIS A 105 7.41 5.03 2.17
CA HIS A 105 7.22 6.30 1.47
C HIS A 105 6.34 7.28 2.27
N PRO A 106 6.51 8.62 2.16
CA PRO A 106 5.66 9.61 2.83
C PRO A 106 4.15 9.46 2.57
N LEU A 107 3.77 8.87 1.44
CA LEU A 107 2.38 8.54 1.09
C LEU A 107 1.70 7.62 2.12
N PHE A 108 2.48 6.78 2.81
CA PHE A 108 1.98 5.79 3.76
C PHE A 108 2.04 6.26 5.22
N ARG A 109 2.32 7.55 5.47
CA ARG A 109 2.33 8.08 6.84
C ARG A 109 0.92 8.01 7.44
N PRO A 110 0.79 7.58 8.72
CA PRO A 110 -0.50 7.40 9.38
C PRO A 110 -1.24 8.73 9.62
N ALA A 111 -0.50 9.84 9.67
CA ALA A 111 -1.04 11.17 9.89
C ALA A 111 -1.54 11.86 8.60
N ASN A 112 -1.43 11.22 7.43
CA ASN A 112 -1.89 11.85 6.19
C ASN A 112 -3.41 12.00 6.20
N THR A 113 -3.88 13.22 5.95
CA THR A 113 -5.29 13.49 5.66
C THR A 113 -5.62 13.14 4.20
N LEU A 114 -6.91 13.19 3.83
CA LEU A 114 -7.30 12.97 2.43
C LEU A 114 -6.71 14.05 1.51
N ASP A 115 -6.59 15.28 2.00
CA ASP A 115 -5.97 16.39 1.26
C ASP A 115 -4.45 16.19 1.10
N ASP A 116 -3.78 15.60 2.09
CA ASP A 116 -2.38 15.17 1.94
C ASP A 116 -2.24 14.10 0.86
N LEU A 117 -3.12 13.09 0.86
CA LEU A 117 -3.10 12.04 -0.16
C LEU A 117 -3.31 12.62 -1.56
N ARG A 118 -4.30 13.50 -1.76
CA ARG A 118 -4.53 14.22 -3.02
C ARG A 118 -3.29 14.98 -3.47
N ARG A 119 -2.69 15.76 -2.58
CA ARG A 119 -1.48 16.54 -2.86
C ARG A 119 -0.30 15.65 -3.26
N ILE A 120 -0.03 14.58 -2.51
CA ILE A 120 1.09 13.66 -2.78
C ILE A 120 0.87 12.90 -4.08
N VAL A 121 -0.34 12.37 -4.31
CA VAL A 121 -0.68 11.64 -5.55
C VAL A 121 -0.52 12.55 -6.78
N ARG A 122 -0.97 13.81 -6.69
CA ARG A 122 -0.77 14.79 -7.77
C ARG A 122 0.71 15.00 -8.06
N GLN A 123 1.53 15.26 -7.03
CA GLN A 123 2.99 15.46 -7.17
C GLN A 123 3.68 14.26 -7.82
N LEU A 124 3.32 13.04 -7.41
CA LEU A 124 3.86 11.81 -8.01
C LEU A 124 3.44 11.64 -9.47
N CYS A 125 2.20 12.00 -9.82
CA CYS A 125 1.73 11.92 -11.21
C CYS A 125 2.40 12.96 -12.11
N GLU A 126 2.61 14.18 -11.63
CA GLU A 126 3.29 15.26 -12.37
C GLU A 126 4.79 14.94 -12.58
N GLY A 127 5.43 14.36 -11.56
CA GLY A 127 6.83 13.92 -11.65
C GLY A 127 7.04 12.74 -12.61
N ALA A 128 5.99 11.98 -12.95
CA ALA A 128 6.07 10.86 -13.90
C ALA A 128 6.01 11.31 -15.38
N THR A 129 5.60 12.55 -15.65
CA THR A 129 5.47 13.12 -17.00
C THR A 129 6.66 13.98 -17.43
N SER A 130 7.69 14.10 -16.58
CA SER A 130 8.86 14.96 -16.77
C SER A 130 10.10 14.18 -17.24
#